data_AF-A0A291FEU3-F1
#
_entry.id   AF-A0A291FEU3-F1
#
_cell.length_a   1.000
_cell.length_b   1.000
_cell.length_c   1.000
_cell.angle_alpha   90.00
_cell.angle_beta   90.00
_cell.angle_gamma   90.00
#
_symmetry.space_group_name_H-M   'P 1'
#
loop_
_entity.id
_entity.type
_entity.pdbx_description
1 polymer ?
#
loop_
_entity_poly.entity_id
_entity_poly.type
_entity_poly.pdbx_seq_one_letter_code
_entity_poly.pdbx_strand_id
1 'polypeptide(L)'
;KYRDWIIRSKFEWHTLSKEYERKNVSNKDAEKYLIKFSNNNDAKVSLLLNNCDAEYSKYCDCKHTTTLVKSVLNGKNNTSKEERETIDLDDFSKFGCDKNSVDTYRKEWECKKPYKLSTKDVCVPPRRQEL
;
A
#
# COMPACT_ATOMS: atom_id res chain seq x y z
N LYS A 1 -6.75 14.41 2.39
CA LYS A 1 -6.16 15.63 3.01
C LYS A 1 -4.69 15.46 3.37
N TYR A 2 -4.32 14.65 4.38
CA TYR A 2 -2.91 14.52 4.78
C TYR A 2 -2.04 13.88 3.68
N ARG A 3 -2.52 12.79 3.04
CA ARG A 3 -1.87 12.19 1.86
C ARG A 3 -1.60 13.20 0.74
N ASP A 4 -2.61 14.00 0.42
CA ASP A 4 -2.53 14.98 -0.67
C ASP A 4 -1.48 16.06 -0.37
N TRP A 5 -1.39 16.49 0.90
CA TRP A 5 -0.35 17.41 1.35
C TRP A 5 1.05 16.80 1.19
N ILE A 6 1.27 15.54 1.62
CA ILE A 6 2.58 14.87 1.47
C ILE A 6 2.99 14.78 -0.01
N ILE A 7 2.07 14.36 -0.89
CA ILE A 7 2.34 14.26 -2.33
C ILE A 7 2.69 15.62 -2.93
N ARG A 8 1.92 16.65 -2.58
CA ARG A 8 2.17 18.02 -3.04
C ARG A 8 3.53 18.52 -2.56
N SER A 9 3.85 18.38 -1.27
CA SER A 9 5.13 18.83 -0.71
C SER A 9 6.33 18.09 -1.30
N LYS A 10 6.20 16.80 -1.61
CA LYS A 10 7.24 16.05 -2.34
C LYS A 10 7.46 16.60 -3.74
N PHE A 11 6.39 16.93 -4.46
CA PHE A 11 6.49 17.48 -5.81
C PHE A 11 7.06 18.91 -5.82
N GLU A 12 6.65 19.75 -4.87
CA GLU A 12 7.21 21.09 -4.66
C GLU A 12 8.71 21.00 -4.38
N TRP A 13 9.12 20.13 -3.45
CA TRP A 13 10.54 19.91 -3.14
C TRP A 13 11.31 19.45 -4.37
N HIS A 14 10.82 18.42 -5.08
CA HIS A 14 11.47 17.90 -6.29
C HIS A 14 11.66 18.98 -7.37
N THR A 15 10.65 19.83 -7.57
CA THR A 15 10.70 20.89 -8.58
C THR A 15 11.73 21.96 -8.20
N LEU A 16 11.70 22.42 -6.95
CA LEU A 16 12.59 23.48 -6.47
C LEU A 16 14.04 23.01 -6.36
N SER A 17 14.28 21.79 -5.85
CA SER A 17 15.63 21.23 -5.72
C SER A 17 16.27 21.05 -7.09
N LYS A 18 15.52 20.53 -8.06
CA LYS A 18 15.98 20.33 -9.44
C LYS A 18 16.26 21.66 -10.15
N GLU A 19 15.42 22.68 -9.95
CA GLU A 19 15.68 24.02 -10.50
C GLU A 19 16.92 24.68 -9.86
N TYR A 20 17.16 24.47 -8.57
CA TYR A 20 18.37 24.93 -7.88
C TYR A 20 19.63 24.27 -8.45
N GLU A 21 19.61 22.95 -8.63
CA GLU A 21 20.72 22.19 -9.23
C GLU A 21 21.00 22.64 -10.66
N ARG A 22 19.94 22.87 -11.46
CA ARG A 22 20.05 23.35 -12.84
C ARG A 22 20.68 24.74 -12.95
N LYS A 23 20.33 25.66 -12.04
CA LYS A 23 20.80 27.06 -12.07
C LYS A 23 22.18 27.25 -11.44
N ASN A 24 22.60 26.37 -10.53
CA ASN A 24 23.92 26.46 -9.91
C ASN A 24 24.97 25.75 -10.76
N VAL A 25 25.86 26.53 -11.38
CA VAL A 25 26.93 26.13 -12.32
C VAL A 25 27.84 24.99 -11.81
N SER A 26 27.83 24.71 -10.51
CA SER A 26 28.62 23.64 -9.88
C SER A 26 27.82 22.36 -9.55
N ASN A 27 26.59 22.22 -10.06
CA ASN A 27 25.69 21.09 -9.81
C ASN A 27 25.59 20.76 -8.31
N LYS A 28 25.44 21.81 -7.49
CA LYS A 28 25.38 21.68 -6.03
C LYS A 28 24.03 21.12 -5.64
N ASP A 29 24.07 20.00 -4.93
CA ASP A 29 22.93 19.38 -4.27
C ASP A 29 22.18 20.37 -3.38
N ALA A 30 20.85 20.41 -3.53
CA ALA A 30 20.00 21.36 -2.82
C ALA A 30 19.92 21.11 -1.31
N GLU A 31 19.95 19.85 -0.85
CA GLU A 31 19.99 19.55 0.59
C GLU A 31 21.32 19.97 1.21
N LYS A 32 22.44 19.69 0.54
CA LYS A 32 23.78 20.15 0.98
C LYS A 32 23.85 21.67 1.05
N TYR A 33 23.12 22.40 0.22
CA TYR A 33 22.99 23.84 0.38
C TYR A 33 22.27 24.20 1.68
N LEU A 34 21.09 23.62 1.94
CA LEU A 34 20.34 23.88 3.18
C LEU A 34 21.13 23.50 4.44
N ILE A 35 21.86 22.39 4.41
CA ILE A 35 22.70 21.91 5.52
C ILE A 35 23.79 22.93 5.89
N LYS A 36 24.26 23.77 4.96
CA LYS A 36 25.26 24.81 5.29
C LYS A 36 24.71 25.92 6.16
N PHE A 37 23.40 26.13 6.15
CA PHE A 37 22.73 27.18 6.93
C PHE A 37 21.98 26.62 8.13
N SER A 38 22.03 25.30 8.35
CA SER A 38 21.35 24.62 9.44
C SER A 38 22.27 23.62 10.10
N ASN A 39 22.48 23.76 11.41
CA ASN A 39 23.30 22.83 12.18
C ASN A 39 22.56 21.52 12.53
N ASN A 40 21.31 21.35 12.07
CA ASN A 40 20.39 20.30 12.52
C ASN A 40 19.90 19.39 11.38
N ASN A 41 19.28 18.27 11.74
CA ASN A 41 18.65 17.33 10.80
C ASN A 41 17.46 17.93 10.03
N ASP A 42 16.98 19.13 10.38
CA ASP A 42 15.86 19.82 9.74
C ASP A 42 16.15 20.21 8.27
N ALA A 43 17.43 20.25 7.88
CA ALA A 43 17.82 20.53 6.50
C ALA A 43 17.79 19.29 5.57
N LYS A 44 17.59 18.08 6.11
CA LYS A 44 17.47 16.83 5.33
C LYS A 44 16.02 16.61 4.90
N VAL A 45 15.55 17.40 3.94
CA VAL A 45 14.15 17.44 3.51
C VAL A 45 13.63 16.07 3.04
N SER A 46 14.45 15.29 2.33
CA SER A 46 14.13 13.93 1.90
C SER A 46 13.83 13.00 3.08
N LEU A 47 14.62 13.08 4.15
CA LEU A 47 14.40 12.32 5.38
C LEU A 47 13.12 12.76 6.07
N LEU A 48 12.85 14.07 6.14
CA LEU A 48 11.62 14.59 6.75
C LEU A 48 10.36 14.11 5.99
N LEU A 49 10.38 14.16 4.65
CA LEU A 49 9.26 13.71 3.82
C LEU A 49 9.04 12.19 3.93
N ASN A 50 10.11 11.40 4.05
CA ASN A 50 10.01 9.96 4.32
C ASN A 50 9.42 9.68 5.71
N ASN A 51 9.80 10.46 6.72
CA ASN A 51 9.18 10.36 8.05
C ASN A 51 7.68 10.68 8.00
N CYS A 52 7.26 11.64 7.17
CA CYS A 52 5.85 11.90 6.93
C CYS A 52 5.13 10.71 6.28
N ASP A 53 5.75 9.97 5.36
CA ASP A 53 5.14 8.75 4.81
C ASP A 53 4.95 7.65 5.86
N ALA A 54 5.93 7.50 6.76
CA ALA A 54 5.87 6.54 7.85
C ALA A 54 4.75 6.90 8.83
N GLU A 55 4.66 8.18 9.23
CA GLU A 55 3.59 8.68 10.09
C GLU A 55 2.22 8.56 9.43
N TYR A 56 2.12 8.86 8.12
CA TYR A 56 0.91 8.63 7.35
C TYR A 56 0.50 7.16 7.39
N SER A 57 1.43 6.24 7.07
CA SER A 57 1.14 4.82 7.01
C SER A 57 0.71 4.28 8.38
N LYS A 58 1.27 4.81 9.48
CA LYS A 58 0.93 4.43 10.85
C LYS A 58 -0.54 4.68 11.21
N TYR A 59 -1.16 5.76 10.71
CA TYR A 59 -2.53 6.13 11.12
C TYR A 59 -3.57 6.11 10.00
N CYS A 60 -3.15 6.10 8.74
CA CYS A 60 -4.05 6.25 7.59
C CYS A 60 -4.10 5.01 6.70
N ASP A 61 -3.22 4.03 6.87
CA ASP A 61 -3.34 2.77 6.14
C ASP A 61 -4.35 1.86 6.82
N CYS A 62 -5.32 1.40 6.03
CA CYS A 62 -6.24 0.35 6.45
C CYS A 62 -5.47 -0.98 6.56
N LYS A 63 -5.39 -1.55 7.77
CA LYS A 63 -4.61 -2.76 8.07
C LYS A 63 -4.98 -3.93 7.16
N HIS A 64 -6.26 -4.29 7.10
CA HIS A 64 -6.77 -5.45 6.36
C HIS A 64 -6.79 -5.29 4.82
N THR A 65 -6.23 -4.19 4.27
CA THR A 65 -6.16 -4.00 2.81
C THR A 65 -4.88 -3.29 2.39
N THR A 66 -4.69 -2.03 2.78
CA THR A 66 -3.52 -1.25 2.37
C THR A 66 -2.23 -1.84 2.92
N THR A 67 -2.20 -2.20 4.20
CA THR A 67 -1.01 -2.78 4.83
C THR A 67 -0.68 -4.15 4.24
N LEU A 68 -1.69 -5.01 4.03
CA LEU A 68 -1.53 -6.30 3.37
C LEU A 68 -0.98 -6.18 1.94
N VAL A 69 -1.54 -5.26 1.13
CA VAL A 69 -1.04 -5.04 -0.24
C VAL A 69 0.40 -4.52 -0.23
N LYS A 70 0.74 -3.59 0.68
CA LYS A 70 2.10 -3.07 0.82
C LYS A 70 3.09 -4.14 1.28
N SER A 71 2.72 -5.02 2.21
CA SER A 71 3.62 -6.07 2.70
C SER A 71 3.97 -7.09 1.62
N VAL A 72 3.02 -7.38 0.71
CA VAL A 72 3.25 -8.27 -0.43
C VAL A 72 4.07 -7.59 -1.53
N LEU A 73 3.68 -6.39 -1.97
CA LEU A 73 4.34 -5.69 -3.07
C LEU A 73 5.76 -5.23 -2.74
N ASN A 74 5.99 -4.79 -1.49
CA ASN A 74 7.30 -4.32 -1.02
C ASN A 74 8.01 -5.38 -0.16
N GLY A 75 7.48 -6.60 -0.10
CA GLY A 75 8.06 -7.71 0.65
C GLY A 75 9.41 -8.13 0.09
N LYS A 76 10.25 -8.74 0.94
CA LYS A 76 11.57 -9.21 0.51
C LYS A 76 11.44 -10.55 -0.20
N ASN A 77 12.33 -10.83 -1.15
CA ASN A 77 12.34 -12.13 -1.84
C ASN A 77 12.57 -13.30 -0.88
N ASN A 78 13.29 -13.08 0.23
CA ASN A 78 13.58 -14.08 1.24
C ASN A 78 12.55 -14.17 2.38
N THR A 79 11.38 -13.52 2.27
CA THR A 79 10.25 -13.70 3.19
C THR A 79 9.88 -15.19 3.29
N SER A 80 9.64 -15.67 4.51
CA SER A 80 9.45 -17.11 4.79
C SER A 80 8.15 -17.64 4.18
N LYS A 81 8.02 -18.96 4.11
CA LYS A 81 6.78 -19.59 3.64
C LYS A 81 5.61 -19.27 4.58
N GLU A 82 5.83 -19.31 5.90
CA GLU A 82 4.77 -18.99 6.86
C GLU A 82 4.27 -17.55 6.68
N GLU A 83 5.17 -16.58 6.56
CA GLU A 83 4.79 -15.16 6.36
C GLU A 83 4.03 -14.94 5.04
N ARG A 84 4.31 -15.73 3.99
CA ARG A 84 3.63 -15.63 2.69
C ARG A 84 2.23 -16.24 2.69
N GLU A 85 2.01 -17.25 3.53
CA GLU A 85 0.78 -18.06 3.53
C GLU A 85 -0.13 -17.77 4.73
N THR A 86 0.34 -17.04 5.74
CA THR A 86 -0.46 -16.70 6.93
C THR A 86 -1.62 -15.78 6.57
N ILE A 87 -2.81 -16.13 7.08
CA ILE A 87 -4.03 -15.34 6.98
C ILE A 87 -4.41 -14.85 8.37
N ASP A 88 -4.40 -13.54 8.60
CA ASP A 88 -4.98 -12.94 9.81
C ASP A 88 -6.50 -13.02 9.70
N LEU A 89 -7.12 -13.87 10.52
CA LEU A 89 -8.56 -14.13 10.47
C LEU A 89 -9.40 -12.91 10.84
N ASP A 90 -8.92 -12.04 11.74
CA ASP A 90 -9.62 -10.81 12.12
C ASP A 90 -9.63 -9.82 10.96
N ASP A 91 -8.48 -9.65 10.29
CA ASP A 91 -8.38 -8.83 9.10
C ASP A 91 -9.22 -9.39 7.95
N PHE A 92 -9.21 -10.71 7.73
CA PHE A 92 -10.01 -11.38 6.71
C PHE A 92 -11.52 -11.19 6.94
N SER A 93 -11.96 -11.27 8.19
CA SER A 93 -13.34 -11.02 8.56
C SER A 93 -13.73 -9.55 8.43
N LYS A 94 -12.84 -8.64 8.84
CA LYS A 94 -13.06 -7.20 8.71
C LYS A 94 -13.10 -6.74 7.25
N PHE A 95 -12.35 -7.42 6.39
CA PHE A 95 -12.40 -7.23 4.94
C PHE A 95 -13.77 -7.60 4.34
N GLY A 96 -14.53 -8.48 4.99
CA GLY A 96 -15.89 -8.85 4.62
C GLY A 96 -16.07 -10.32 4.25
N CYS A 97 -15.07 -11.17 4.49
CA CYS A 97 -15.15 -12.61 4.25
C CYS A 97 -15.53 -13.39 5.52
N ASP A 98 -16.02 -14.61 5.38
CA ASP A 98 -16.33 -15.49 6.51
C ASP A 98 -15.07 -16.23 6.98
N LYS A 99 -14.69 -16.08 8.26
CA LYS A 99 -13.52 -16.78 8.82
C LYS A 99 -13.57 -18.29 8.62
N ASN A 100 -14.77 -18.87 8.69
CA ASN A 100 -14.94 -20.31 8.55
C ASN A 100 -14.57 -20.81 7.16
N SER A 101 -14.60 -19.95 6.13
CA SER A 101 -14.27 -20.33 4.76
C SER A 101 -12.77 -20.58 4.54
N VAL A 102 -11.91 -20.28 5.53
CA VAL A 102 -10.48 -20.61 5.44
C VAL A 102 -10.25 -22.12 5.53
N ASP A 103 -10.98 -22.81 6.40
CA ASP A 103 -10.82 -24.26 6.64
C ASP A 103 -11.97 -25.10 6.06
N THR A 104 -13.06 -24.45 5.62
CA THR A 104 -14.27 -25.14 5.18
C THR A 104 -14.34 -25.28 3.66
N TYR A 105 -14.26 -26.51 3.16
CA TYR A 105 -14.54 -26.88 1.76
C TYR A 105 -15.91 -27.57 1.70
N ARG A 106 -16.94 -26.88 1.19
CA ARG A 106 -18.31 -27.42 1.21
C ARG A 106 -19.11 -27.21 -0.07
N LYS A 107 -18.52 -26.58 -1.09
CA LYS A 107 -19.24 -26.34 -2.35
C LYS A 107 -19.04 -27.46 -3.36
N GLU A 108 -20.14 -27.83 -4.00
CA GLU A 108 -20.18 -28.70 -5.16
C GLU A 108 -20.48 -27.87 -6.42
N TRP A 109 -20.37 -28.49 -7.60
CA TRP A 109 -20.77 -27.83 -8.83
C TRP A 109 -22.26 -27.52 -8.80
N GLU A 110 -22.62 -26.25 -8.96
CA GLU A 110 -24.01 -25.81 -9.00
C GLU A 110 -24.29 -25.18 -10.37
N CYS A 111 -25.30 -25.69 -11.09
CA CYS A 111 -25.82 -25.11 -12.32
C CYS A 111 -27.09 -24.32 -11.98
N LYS A 112 -26.92 -23.04 -11.69
CA LYS A 112 -28.02 -22.16 -11.27
C LYS A 112 -27.87 -20.76 -11.84
N LYS A 113 -28.97 -20.02 -11.82
CA LYS A 113 -28.98 -18.57 -12.08
C LYS A 113 -28.08 -17.83 -11.09
N PRO A 114 -27.05 -17.09 -11.57
CA PRO A 114 -26.16 -16.34 -10.68
C PRO A 114 -26.85 -15.22 -9.89
N TYR A 115 -27.91 -14.65 -10.44
CA TYR A 115 -28.70 -13.59 -9.82
C TYR A 115 -30.19 -13.79 -10.10
N LYS A 116 -31.07 -13.22 -9.25
CA LYS A 116 -32.53 -13.38 -9.36
C LYS A 116 -33.10 -12.99 -10.73
N LEU A 117 -32.45 -12.07 -11.45
CA LEU A 117 -32.85 -11.61 -12.78
C LEU A 117 -32.16 -12.37 -13.93
N SER A 118 -31.30 -13.34 -13.64
CA SER A 118 -30.62 -14.11 -14.68
C SER A 118 -31.62 -14.94 -15.47
N THR A 119 -31.45 -14.96 -16.78
CA THR A 119 -32.32 -15.70 -17.72
C THR A 119 -31.80 -17.10 -18.02
N LYS A 120 -30.53 -17.37 -17.74
CA LYS A 120 -29.86 -18.65 -17.99
C LYS A 120 -29.15 -19.18 -16.74
N ASP A 121 -29.09 -20.49 -16.63
CA ASP A 121 -28.26 -21.17 -15.64
C ASP A 121 -26.79 -21.17 -16.08
N VAL A 122 -25.89 -21.09 -15.11
CA VAL A 122 -24.45 -21.22 -15.30
C VAL A 122 -23.96 -22.28 -14.34
N CYS A 123 -23.26 -23.30 -14.86
CA CYS A 123 -22.55 -24.28 -14.05
C CYS A 123 -21.26 -23.65 -13.54
N VAL A 124 -21.24 -23.24 -12.27
CA VAL A 124 -20.10 -22.54 -11.67
C VAL A 124 -19.26 -23.53 -10.85
N PRO A 125 -17.94 -23.65 -11.10
CA PRO A 125 -17.08 -24.49 -10.28
C PRO A 125 -17.05 -24.05 -8.80
N PRO A 126 -16.90 -24.96 -7.82
CA PRO A 126 -16.78 -24.62 -6.40
C PRO A 126 -15.75 -23.53 -6.12
N ARG A 127 -14.55 -23.66 -6.72
CA ARG A 127 -13.45 -22.69 -6.62
C ARG A 127 -13.86 -21.25 -7.00
N ARG A 128 -14.84 -21.07 -7.90
CA ARG A 128 -15.35 -19.75 -8.25
C ARG A 128 -16.51 -19.32 -7.36
N GLN A 129 -17.29 -20.25 -6.83
CA GLN A 129 -18.35 -19.95 -5.87
C GLN A 129 -17.80 -19.54 -4.49
N GLU A 130 -16.59 -20.02 -4.14
CA GLU A 130 -15.89 -19.74 -2.87
C GLU A 130 -14.93 -18.53 -2.97
N LEU A 131 -14.98 -17.76 -4.07
CA LEU A 131 -14.27 -16.48 -4.24
C LEU A 131 -15.12 -15.29 -3.82
#